data_AF-A0A847JUA3-F1
#
_entry.id   AF-A0A847JUA3-F1
#
_cell.length_a   1.000
_cell.length_b   1.000
_cell.length_c   1.000
_cell.angle_alpha   90.00
_cell.angle_beta   90.00
_cell.angle_gamma   90.00
#
_symmetry.space_group_name_H-M   'P 1'
#
loop_
_entity.id
_entity.type
_entity.pdbx_description
1 polymer ?
#
loop_
_entity_poly.entity_id
_entity_poly.type
_entity_poly.pdbx_seq_one_letter_code
_entity_poly.pdbx_strand_id
1 'polypeptide(L)' 'MRKTHTTETHEWLMARGRDGVRRIEKLGWPRLARIYRANRPNSPIRRSINAECRRLGYTPRVILGINA' A
#
# COMPACT_ATOMS: atom_id res chain seq x y z
N MET A 1 5.51 -2.37 -23.53
CA MET A 1 4.37 -2.80 -22.70
C MET A 1 4.87 -3.05 -21.27
N ARG A 2 4.77 -2.07 -20.36
CA ARG A 2 5.43 -2.08 -19.03
C ARG A 2 4.38 -2.02 -17.89
N LYS A 3 3.37 -2.90 -17.94
CA LYS A 3 2.28 -2.96 -16.93
C LYS A 3 2.49 -4.02 -15.85
N THR A 4 3.45 -4.93 -16.03
CA THR A 4 3.63 -6.13 -15.18
C THR A 4 3.98 -5.78 -13.74
N HIS A 5 4.96 -4.91 -13.51
CA HIS A 5 5.46 -4.61 -12.16
C HIS A 5 4.42 -3.97 -11.21
N THR A 6 3.50 -3.16 -11.73
CA THR A 6 2.46 -2.52 -10.90
C THR A 6 1.40 -3.53 -10.48
N THR A 7 1.03 -4.43 -11.38
CA THR A 7 0.12 -5.54 -11.09
C THR A 7 0.73 -6.49 -10.07
N GLU A 8 1.98 -6.91 -10.26
CA GLU A 8 2.71 -7.78 -9.34
C GLU A 8 2.82 -7.19 -7.92
N THR A 9 3.14 -5.90 -7.80
CA THR A 9 3.25 -5.25 -6.48
C THR A 9 1.89 -5.19 -5.78
N HIS A 10 0.82 -4.93 -6.54
CA HIS A 10 -0.54 -4.90 -5.99
C HIS A 10 -1.00 -6.29 -5.53
N GLU A 11 -0.80 -7.31 -6.37
CA GLU A 11 -1.11 -8.70 -6.05
C GLU A 11 -0.32 -9.18 -4.84
N TRP A 12 0.97 -8.85 -4.77
CA TRP A 12 1.80 -9.17 -3.62
C TRP A 12 1.30 -8.51 -2.33
N LEU A 13 0.91 -7.23 -2.36
CA LEU A 13 0.35 -6.54 -1.18
C LEU A 13 -0.94 -7.19 -0.68
N MET A 14 -1.78 -7.66 -1.60
CA MET A 14 -3.08 -8.27 -1.30
C MET A 14 -3.00 -9.77 -1.01
N ALA A 15 -1.90 -10.42 -1.36
CA ALA A 15 -1.68 -11.83 -1.08
C ALA A 15 -1.72 -12.09 0.43
N ARG A 16 -2.35 -13.20 0.81
CA ARG A 16 -2.40 -13.69 2.20
C ARG A 16 -1.21 -14.57 2.50
N GLY A 17 -0.65 -14.42 3.70
CA GLY A 17 0.33 -15.36 4.24
C GLY A 17 -0.31 -16.65 4.73
N ARG A 18 0.51 -17.55 5.29
CA ARG A 18 0.02 -18.79 5.94
C ARG A 18 -0.87 -18.50 7.16
N ASP A 19 -0.73 -17.31 7.74
CA ASP A 19 -1.54 -16.77 8.83
C ASP A 19 -2.89 -16.17 8.35
N GLY A 20 -3.18 -16.21 7.06
CA GLY A 20 -4.42 -15.67 6.48
C GLY A 20 -4.47 -14.14 6.38
N VAL A 21 -3.43 -13.44 6.83
CA VAL A 21 -3.35 -11.98 6.86
C VAL A 21 -2.75 -11.46 5.56
N ARG A 22 -3.32 -10.39 5.00
CA ARG A 22 -2.77 -9.74 3.79
C ARG A 22 -1.44 -9.07 4.11
N ARG A 23 -0.48 -9.10 3.19
CA ARG A 23 0.84 -8.48 3.42
C ARG A 23 0.74 -7.00 3.79
N ILE A 24 -0.18 -6.26 3.17
CA ILE A 24 -0.42 -4.84 3.46
C ILE A 24 -0.72 -4.57 4.95
N GLU A 25 -1.31 -5.52 5.66
CA GLU A 25 -1.66 -5.41 7.10
C GLU A 25 -0.45 -5.69 8.01
N LYS A 26 0.56 -6.41 7.50
CA LYS A 26 1.78 -6.79 8.25
C LYS A 26 2.92 -5.80 8.08
N LEU A 27 2.90 -5.02 7.00
CA LEU A 27 3.98 -4.09 6.69
C LEU A 27 3.89 -2.84 7.58
N GLY A 28 5.01 -2.47 8.18
CA GLY A 28 5.10 -1.22 8.91
C GLY A 28 4.91 0.00 8.00
N TRP A 29 4.38 1.08 8.59
CA TRP A 29 4.09 2.35 7.90
C TRP A 29 5.26 2.91 7.07
N PRO A 30 6.54 2.88 7.52
CA PRO A 30 7.64 3.38 6.70
C PRO A 30 7.81 2.63 5.38
N ARG A 31 7.56 1.31 5.37
CA ARG A 31 7.63 0.51 4.16
C ARG A 31 6.46 0.80 3.23
N LEU A 32 5.25 0.93 3.77
CA LEU A 32 4.06 1.32 3.01
C LEU A 32 4.21 2.71 2.41
N ALA A 33 4.79 3.67 3.14
CA ALA A 33 5.09 5.01 2.64
C ALA A 33 6.07 4.98 1.46
N ARG A 34 7.12 4.16 1.52
CA ARG A 34 8.06 3.98 0.40
C ARG A 34 7.37 3.42 -0.84
N ILE A 35 6.55 2.39 -0.68
CA ILE A 35 5.76 1.81 -1.78
C ILE A 35 4.78 2.85 -2.35
N TYR A 36 4.12 3.60 -1.48
CA TYR A 36 3.19 4.66 -1.86
C TYR A 36 3.87 5.71 -2.75
N ARG A 37 5.03 6.24 -2.31
CA ARG A 37 5.79 7.26 -3.04
C ARG A 37 6.32 6.76 -4.38
N ALA A 38 6.73 5.50 -4.47
CA ALA A 38 7.23 4.88 -5.69
C ALA A 38 6.15 4.66 -6.78
N ASN A 39 4.87 4.74 -6.42
CA ASN A 39 3.75 4.49 -7.33
C ASN A 39 3.05 5.78 -7.75
N ARG A 40 2.42 5.77 -8.93
CA ARG A 40 1.70 6.93 -9.47
C ARG A 40 0.46 7.29 -8.62
N PRO A 41 0.06 8.57 -8.59
CA PRO A 41 -1.25 8.98 -8.07
C PRO A 41 -2.39 8.12 -8.66
N ASN A 42 -3.42 7.83 -7.86
CA ASN A 42 -4.59 7.02 -8.25
C ASN A 42 -4.30 5.58 -8.71
N SER A 43 -3.07 5.08 -8.58
CA SER A 43 -2.76 3.66 -8.81
C SER A 43 -3.54 2.76 -7.84
N PRO A 44 -3.85 1.51 -8.25
CA PRO A 44 -4.46 0.52 -7.35
C PRO A 44 -3.68 0.36 -6.04
N ILE A 45 -2.34 0.37 -6.11
CA ILE A 45 -1.46 0.28 -4.95
C ILE A 45 -1.70 1.45 -3.97
N ARG A 46 -1.69 2.70 -4.45
CA ARG A 46 -1.96 3.85 -3.57
C ARG A 46 -3.37 3.81 -2.99
N ARG A 47 -4.37 3.39 -3.78
CA ARG A 47 -5.76 3.24 -3.30
C ARG A 47 -5.86 2.21 -2.17
N SER A 48 -5.20 1.07 -2.33
CA SER A 48 -5.15 -0.01 -1.35
C SER A 48 -4.47 0.41 -0.05
N ILE A 49 -3.32 1.12 -0.14
CA ILE A 49 -2.63 1.65 1.04
C ILE A 49 -3.48 2.72 1.73
N ASN A 50 -4.12 3.62 0.99
CA ASN A 50 -5.04 4.62 1.55
C ASN A 50 -6.22 3.97 2.26
N ALA A 51 -6.81 2.92 1.66
CA ALA A 51 -7.91 2.18 2.25
C ALA A 51 -7.48 1.52 3.57
N GLU A 52 -6.29 0.94 3.60
CA GLU A 52 -5.75 0.31 4.81
C GLU A 52 -5.48 1.32 5.94
N CYS A 53 -4.91 2.49 5.60
CA CYS A 53 -4.75 3.58 6.57
C CYS A 53 -6.11 3.96 7.19
N ARG A 54 -7.14 4.16 6.34
CA ARG A 54 -8.49 4.53 6.79
C ARG A 54 -9.18 3.43 7.58
N ARG A 55 -9.00 2.17 7.19
CA ARG A 55 -9.51 1.00 7.91
C ARG A 55 -9.02 0.96 9.35
N LEU A 56 -7.77 1.38 9.57
CA LEU A 56 -7.13 1.46 10.88
C LEU A 56 -7.34 2.83 11.57
N GLY A 57 -8.19 3.70 11.03
CA GLY A 57 -8.53 5.00 11.62
C GLY A 57 -7.49 6.12 11.39
N TYR A 58 -6.47 5.87 10.56
CA TYR A 58 -5.43 6.85 10.28
C TYR A 58 -5.73 7.71 9.06
N THR A 59 -5.33 8.98 9.14
CA THR A 59 -5.27 9.85 7.96
C THR A 59 -4.03 9.51 7.13
N PRO A 60 -4.16 9.07 5.86
CA PRO A 60 -3.02 8.61 5.05
C PRO A 60 -1.88 9.63 4.96
N ARG A 61 -2.22 10.92 4.83
CA ARG A 61 -1.22 12.00 4.76
C ARG A 61 -0.31 12.05 5.99
N VAL A 62 -0.90 11.87 7.17
CA VAL A 62 -0.20 11.94 8.46
C VAL A 62 0.64 10.68 8.68
N ILE A 63 0.02 9.50 8.61
CA ILE A 63 0.69 8.24 8.98
C ILE A 63 1.77 7.82 7.97
N LEU A 64 1.62 8.20 6.70
CA LEU A 64 2.62 7.92 5.66
C LEU A 64 3.67 9.05 5.53
N GLY A 65 3.57 10.10 6.34
CA GLY A 65 4.47 11.27 6.26
C GLY A 65 4.50 11.88 4.86
N ILE A 66 3.33 12.01 4.22
CA ILE A 66 3.22 12.64 2.90
C ILE A 66 3.10 14.14 3.15
N ASN A 67 4.22 14.84 3.13
CA ASN A 67 4.19 16.29 2.98
C ASN A 67 3.75 16.58 1.54
N ALA A 68 2.64 17.31 1.41
CA ALA A 68 2.16 17.82 0.14
C ALA A 68 3.08 18.94 -0.34
#